data_AF-A0AAV0W138-F1
#
_entry.id   AF-A0AAV0W138-F1
#
_cell.length_a   1.000
_cell.length_b   1.000
_cell.length_c   1.000
_cell.angle_alpha   90.00
_cell.angle_beta   90.00
_cell.angle_gamma   90.00
#
_symmetry.space_group_name_H-M   'P 1'
#
loop_
_entity.id
_entity.type
_entity.pdbx_description
1 polymer ?
#
loop_
_entity_poly.entity_id
_entity_poly.type
_entity_poly.pdbx_seq_one_letter_code
_entity_poly.pdbx_strand_id
1 'polypeptide(L)'
;MHNEKVKKNCAILKRMIDGVCFLHKQELPFCGHDESSASINRGNYLELLELIHQYDPILDNHLKESTVFQGTSSAIQNDIIASLGTFITDRFEEELVQANLGNKKPM
;
A
#
# COMPACT_ATOMS: atom_id res chain seq x y z
N MET A 1 -24.13 0.43 -9.61
CA MET A 1 -24.00 0.23 -8.15
C MET A 1 -22.83 -0.66 -7.71
N HIS A 2 -22.84 -2.00 -7.87
CA HIS A 2 -21.74 -2.86 -7.37
C HIS A 2 -20.38 -2.52 -8.00
N ASN A 3 -20.34 -2.36 -9.32
CA ASN A 3 -19.11 -2.11 -10.06
C ASN A 3 -18.49 -0.71 -9.78
N GLU A 4 -19.31 0.26 -9.37
CA GLU A 4 -18.84 1.61 -9.05
C GLU A 4 -18.17 1.66 -7.67
N LYS A 5 -18.71 0.94 -6.69
CA LYS A 5 -18.08 0.79 -5.38
C LYS A 5 -16.73 0.08 -5.49
N VAL A 6 -16.65 -0.97 -6.31
CA VAL A 6 -15.39 -1.66 -6.61
C VAL A 6 -14.38 -0.70 -7.22
N LYS A 7 -14.78 0.09 -8.23
CA LYS A 7 -13.91 1.11 -8.84
C LYS A 7 -13.41 2.16 -7.82
N LYS A 8 -14.30 2.68 -6.97
CA LYS A 8 -13.92 3.64 -5.90
C LYS A 8 -12.89 3.02 -4.96
N ASN A 9 -13.16 1.81 -4.48
CA ASN A 9 -12.25 1.10 -3.56
C ASN A 9 -10.89 0.79 -4.21
N CYS A 10 -10.86 0.33 -5.46
CA CYS A 10 -9.60 0.10 -6.18
C CYS A 10 -8.80 1.40 -6.37
N ALA A 11 -9.46 2.52 -6.66
CA ALA A 11 -8.80 3.81 -6.78
C ALA A 11 -8.17 4.27 -5.46
N ILE A 12 -8.82 3.99 -4.33
CA ILE A 12 -8.28 4.27 -3.00
C ILE A 12 -7.11 3.33 -2.66
N LEU A 13 -7.29 2.02 -2.87
CA LEU A 13 -6.26 1.03 -2.60
C LEU A 13 -4.97 1.34 -3.38
N LYS A 14 -5.09 1.81 -4.62
CA LYS A 14 -3.94 2.25 -5.42
C LYS A 14 -3.13 3.35 -4.72
N ARG A 15 -3.79 4.35 -4.13
CA ARG A 15 -3.11 5.44 -3.39
C ARG A 15 -2.39 4.92 -2.15
N MET A 16 -3.00 3.98 -1.45
CA MET A 16 -2.38 3.35 -0.27
C MET A 16 -1.15 2.54 -0.67
N ILE A 17 -1.23 1.76 -1.76
CA ILE A 17 -0.10 1.03 -2.34
C ILE A 17 1.00 2.01 -2.77
N ASP A 18 0.64 3.13 -3.42
CA ASP A 18 1.61 4.15 -3.82
C ASP A 18 2.32 4.76 -2.59
N GLY A 19 1.60 4.99 -1.49
CA GLY A 19 2.16 5.42 -0.22
C GLY A 19 3.13 4.40 0.40
N VAL A 20 2.75 3.11 0.44
CA VAL A 20 3.63 2.03 0.90
C VAL A 20 4.87 1.93 0.00
N CYS A 21 4.71 1.97 -1.32
CA CYS A 21 5.82 1.97 -2.26
C CYS A 21 6.76 3.16 -2.05
N PHE A 22 6.22 4.34 -1.78
CA PHE A 22 7.03 5.53 -1.50
C PHE A 22 7.87 5.33 -0.24
N LEU A 23 7.25 4.95 0.88
CA LEU A 23 7.97 4.72 2.14
C LEU A 23 9.03 3.63 2.02
N HIS A 24 8.69 2.53 1.35
CA HIS A 24 9.63 1.45 1.07
C HIS A 24 10.86 1.95 0.30
N LYS A 25 10.65 2.71 -0.79
CA LYS A 25 11.73 3.27 -1.61
C LYS A 25 12.64 4.25 -0.86
N GLN A 26 12.11 4.89 0.18
CA GLN A 26 12.86 5.81 1.04
C GLN A 26 13.46 5.12 2.27
N GLU A 27 13.27 3.81 2.42
CA GLU A 27 13.66 3.03 3.60
C GLU A 27 13.07 3.58 4.91
N LEU A 28 11.89 4.19 4.81
CA LEU A 28 11.21 4.77 5.97
C LEU A 28 10.37 3.72 6.69
N PRO A 29 10.37 3.71 8.03
CA PRO A 29 9.47 2.85 8.78
C PRO A 29 8.02 3.21 8.48
N PHE A 30 7.17 2.21 8.27
CA PHE A 30 5.76 2.41 7.93
C PHE A 30 4.92 2.83 9.15
N CYS A 31 5.13 2.13 10.27
CA CYS A 31 4.30 2.22 11.47
C CYS A 31 4.89 3.17 12.52
N GLY A 32 4.01 3.76 13.32
CA GLY A 32 4.37 4.52 14.52
C GLY A 32 4.50 3.61 15.74
N HIS A 33 5.16 4.09 16.80
CA HIS A 33 5.12 3.40 18.09
C HIS A 33 3.72 3.49 18.74
N ASP A 34 3.04 4.61 18.51
CA ASP A 34 1.64 4.83 18.85
C ASP A 34 0.93 5.46 17.65
N GLU A 35 -0.03 4.73 17.07
CA GLU A 35 -0.82 5.18 15.92
C GLU A 35 -2.17 5.79 16.33
N SER A 36 -2.40 5.93 17.65
CA SER A 36 -3.60 6.55 18.19
C SER A 36 -3.76 7.99 17.71
N SER A 37 -5.00 8.47 17.64
CA SER A 37 -5.28 9.86 17.24
C SER A 37 -4.70 10.92 18.18
N ALA A 38 -4.29 10.53 19.39
CA ALA A 38 -3.65 11.42 20.36
C ALA A 38 -2.12 11.46 20.22
N SER A 39 -1.54 10.57 19.42
CA SER A 39 -0.10 10.53 19.19
C SER A 39 0.37 11.71 18.38
N ILE A 40 1.52 12.27 18.77
CA ILE A 40 2.21 13.34 18.03
C ILE A 40 2.80 12.80 16.72
N ASN A 41 3.16 11.52 16.68
CA ASN A 41 3.69 10.86 15.49
C ASN A 41 3.00 9.50 15.33
N ARG A 42 2.00 9.46 14.44
CA ARG A 42 1.19 8.28 14.18
C ARG A 42 1.84 7.29 13.22
N GLY A 43 3.10 7.53 12.84
CA GLY A 43 3.82 6.73 11.85
C GLY A 43 3.70 7.30 10.45
N ASN A 44 4.72 7.06 9.64
CA ASN A 44 4.87 7.72 8.33
C ASN A 44 3.75 7.37 7.36
N TYR A 45 3.14 6.18 7.46
CA TYR A 45 2.02 5.83 6.59
C TYR A 45 0.79 6.68 6.84
N LEU A 46 0.41 6.85 8.12
CA LEU A 46 -0.76 7.65 8.48
C LEU A 46 -0.54 9.13 8.18
N GLU A 47 0.62 9.67 8.54
CA GLU A 47 0.97 11.06 8.25
C GLU A 47 1.08 11.33 6.74
N LEU A 48 1.53 10.35 5.94
CA LEU A 48 1.57 10.48 4.49
C LEU A 48 0.15 10.51 3.89
N LEU A 49 -0.77 9.67 4.38
CA LEU A 49 -2.18 9.74 3.95
C LEU A 49 -2.84 11.06 4.37
N GLU A 50 -2.52 11.56 5.57
CA GLU A 50 -2.95 12.87 6.09
C GLU A 50 -2.35 14.05 5.28
N LEU A 51 -1.22 13.86 4.62
CA LEU A 51 -0.72 14.83 3.65
C LEU A 51 -1.46 14.72 2.32
N ILE A 52 -1.60 13.50 1.78
CA ILE A 52 -2.15 13.27 0.43
C ILE A 52 -3.62 13.71 0.35
N HIS A 53 -4.45 13.45 1.37
CA HIS A 53 -5.87 13.79 1.28
C HIS A 53 -6.12 15.30 1.15
N GLN A 54 -5.20 16.16 1.63
CA GLN A 54 -5.29 17.61 1.46
C GLN A 54 -5.29 18.03 -0.02
N TYR A 55 -4.71 17.21 -0.90
CA TYR A 55 -4.57 17.47 -2.33
C TYR A 55 -5.31 16.46 -3.21
N ASP A 56 -5.87 15.40 -2.63
CA ASP A 56 -6.58 14.34 -3.33
C ASP A 56 -8.04 14.26 -2.85
N PRO A 57 -8.98 14.89 -3.56
CA PRO A 57 -10.39 14.90 -3.19
C PRO A 57 -11.02 13.50 -3.12
N ILE A 58 -10.47 12.53 -3.87
CA ILE A 58 -10.98 11.15 -3.86
C ILE A 58 -10.59 10.50 -2.53
N LEU A 59 -9.34 10.68 -2.09
CA LEU A 59 -8.88 10.18 -0.80
C LEU A 59 -9.56 10.91 0.37
N ASP A 60 -9.67 12.24 0.31
CA ASP A 60 -10.33 13.04 1.34
C ASP A 60 -11.78 12.59 1.56
N ASN A 61 -12.53 12.48 0.46
CA ASN A 61 -13.91 12.04 0.55
C ASN A 61 -14.02 10.61 1.11
N HIS A 62 -13.07 9.73 0.77
CA HIS A 62 -13.04 8.38 1.31
C HIS A 62 -12.76 8.33 2.82
N LEU A 63 -11.76 9.09 3.29
CA LEU A 63 -11.40 9.12 4.71
C LEU A 63 -12.53 9.69 5.57
N LYS A 64 -13.33 10.62 5.04
CA LYS A 64 -14.49 11.20 5.73
C LYS A 64 -15.74 10.32 5.72
N GLU A 65 -16.05 9.68 4.59
CA GLU A 65 -17.33 8.98 4.39
C GLU A 65 -17.28 7.48 4.66
N SER A 66 -16.10 6.85 4.57
CA SER A 66 -16.01 5.39 4.57
C SER A 66 -16.09 4.80 5.98
N THR A 67 -17.04 3.89 6.19
CA THR A 67 -17.24 3.19 7.47
C THR A 67 -16.74 1.75 7.49
N VAL A 68 -16.50 1.16 6.31
CA VAL A 68 -16.17 -0.27 6.17
C VAL A 68 -14.69 -0.49 5.87
N PHE A 69 -14.13 0.32 4.98
CA PHE A 69 -12.72 0.25 4.59
C PHE A 69 -12.17 1.65 4.65
N GLN A 70 -11.38 1.99 5.67
CA GLN A 70 -10.67 3.29 5.72
C GLN A 70 -9.22 3.15 5.25
N GLY A 71 -8.68 1.94 5.32
CA GLY A 71 -7.28 1.61 4.99
C GLY A 71 -6.21 2.30 5.83
N THR A 72 -6.63 2.90 6.95
CA THR A 72 -5.80 3.53 7.98
C THR A 72 -5.58 2.64 9.21
N SER A 73 -6.23 1.48 9.30
CA SER A 73 -5.96 0.57 10.42
C SER A 73 -4.62 -0.14 10.21
N SER A 74 -3.90 -0.39 11.30
CA SER A 74 -2.65 -1.14 11.28
C SER A 74 -2.78 -2.53 10.64
N ALA A 75 -3.92 -3.19 10.82
CA ALA A 75 -4.23 -4.46 10.17
C ALA A 75 -4.24 -4.32 8.63
N ILE A 76 -4.98 -3.34 8.09
CA ILE A 76 -5.04 -3.14 6.63
C ILE A 76 -3.68 -2.69 6.09
N GLN A 77 -2.98 -1.82 6.80
CA GLN A 77 -1.62 -1.40 6.44
C GLN A 77 -0.70 -2.62 6.31
N ASN A 78 -0.68 -3.49 7.32
CA ASN A 78 0.12 -4.71 7.32
C ASN A 78 -0.29 -5.68 6.20
N ASP A 79 -1.58 -5.81 5.91
CA ASP A 79 -2.07 -6.64 4.80
C ASP A 79 -1.57 -6.12 3.44
N ILE A 80 -1.56 -4.79 3.24
CA ILE A 80 -1.03 -4.17 2.02
C ILE A 80 0.48 -4.41 1.91
N ILE A 81 1.22 -4.20 3.01
CA ILE A 81 2.67 -4.43 3.05
C ILE A 81 3.01 -5.89 2.75
N ALA A 82 2.33 -6.83 3.41
CA ALA A 82 2.55 -8.26 3.21
C ALA A 82 2.22 -8.67 1.76
N SER A 83 1.08 -8.21 1.23
CA SER A 83 0.67 -8.50 -0.15
C SER A 83 1.68 -7.97 -1.17
N LEU A 84 2.20 -6.75 -0.95
CA LEU A 84 3.25 -6.17 -1.79
C LEU A 84 4.56 -6.96 -1.68
N GLY A 85 4.94 -7.37 -0.47
CA GLY A 85 6.12 -8.19 -0.22
C GLY A 85 6.07 -9.54 -0.93
N THR A 86 4.93 -10.26 -0.84
CA THR A 86 4.70 -11.50 -1.56
C THR A 86 4.79 -11.28 -3.07
N PHE A 87 4.09 -10.28 -3.61
CA PHE A 87 4.11 -9.97 -5.05
C PHE A 87 5.52 -9.71 -5.58
N ILE A 88 6.33 -8.93 -4.84
CA ILE A 88 7.71 -8.62 -5.22
C ILE A 88 8.56 -9.89 -5.18
N THR A 89 8.40 -10.72 -4.15
CA THR A 89 9.15 -11.97 -3.98
C THR A 89 8.83 -12.96 -5.09
N ASP A 90 7.55 -13.18 -5.39
CA ASP A 90 7.09 -14.06 -6.46
C ASP A 90 7.66 -13.63 -7.81
N ARG A 91 7.64 -12.32 -8.10
CA ARG A 91 8.22 -11.77 -9.32
C ARG A 91 9.73 -12.03 -9.42
N PHE A 92 10.46 -11.87 -8.31
CA PHE A 92 11.89 -12.18 -8.30
C PHE A 92 12.16 -13.66 -8.53
N GLU A 93 11.36 -14.56 -7.93
CA GLU A 93 11.47 -16.00 -8.17
C GLU A 93 11.22 -16.35 -9.64
N GLU A 94 10.20 -15.76 -10.25
CA GLU A 94 9.91 -15.91 -11.69
C GLU A 94 11.09 -15.44 -12.56
N GLU A 95 11.64 -14.26 -12.28
CA GLU A 95 12.77 -13.70 -13.02
C GLU A 95 14.03 -14.57 -12.90
N LEU A 96 14.29 -15.15 -11.71
CA LEU A 96 15.39 -16.10 -11.49
C LEU A 96 15.20 -17.41 -12.27
N VAL A 97 13.98 -17.94 -12.31
CA VAL A 97 13.67 -19.15 -13.09
C VAL A 97 13.90 -18.90 -14.58
N GLN A 98 13.44 -17.75 -15.11
CA GLN A 98 13.64 -17.40 -16.51
C GLN A 98 15.12 -17.24 -16.87
N ALA A 99 15.91 -16.58 -16.02
CA ALA A 99 17.35 -16.44 -16.22
C ALA A 99 18.07 -17.79 -16.23
N ASN A 100 17.68 -18.73 -15.36
CA ASN A 100 18.26 -20.07 -15.30
C ASN A 100 17.85 -20.96 -16.48
N LEU A 101 16.63 -20.81 -17.02
CA LEU A 101 16.19 -21.51 -18.23
C LEU A 101 16.91 -21.01 -19.48
N GLY A 102 17.26 -19.73 -19.56
CA GLY A 102 18.07 -19.15 -20.63
C GLY A 102 19.52 -19.66 -20.71
N ASN A 103 20.03 -20.28 -19.64
CA ASN A 103 21.39 -20.83 -19.57
C ASN A 103 21.51 -22.30 -20.06
N LYS A 104 20.39 -22.97 -20.38
CA LYS A 104 20.42 -24.27 -21.07
C LYS A 104 20.51 -24.05 -22.59
N LYS A 105 21.68 -23.65 -23.07
CA LYS A 105 21.99 -23.70 -24.51
C LYS A 105 22.11 -25.19 -24.89
N PRO A 106 21.40 -25.70 -25.90
CA PRO A 106 21.55 -27.08 -26.33
C PRO A 106 22.98 -27.29 -26.85
N MET A 107 23.66 -28.33 -26.34
CA MET A 107 24.85 -28.91 -26.97
C MET A 107 24.48 -29.53 -28.31
#